data_AF-A0A969L8Z2-F1
#
_entry.id   AF-A0A969L8Z2-F1
#
_cell.length_a   1.000
_cell.length_b   1.000
_cell.length_c   1.000
_cell.angle_alpha   90.00
_cell.angle_beta   90.00
_cell.angle_gamma   90.00
#
_symmetry.space_group_name_H-M   'P 1'
#
loop_
_entity.id
_entity.type
_entity.pdbx_description
1 polymer ?
#
loop_
_entity_poly.entity_id
_entity_poly.type
_entity_poly.pdbx_seq_one_letter_code
_entity_poly.pdbx_strand_id
1 'polypeptide(L)'
;MTEEHAELNLDAETAELATKGVEALEAGSITTARLLLTEVTNRVPEYQDAWLWLSDIAETDTERIGYLQQAVAISPETRAGQVARQRLEQLGVLQEPYAQPRDNDLPPIRGEEEDTSPTPWWQRVPPWMLILIGATTTVLLVLLGVLLFQTLGGTAGNGGTTTPTPSADNQPLLISAGEVVSRLQAAGLEVTNPRPAVVEDYGTVPPRCIDSSQRFFIPSLGDPAGGIVVVCQSIEETQALQADYDAQGTASRTFRNRNVLIQVDGRITDQQASQYQVVVEALASGAAVPTLAPNQPPTATPLPISAIDVYNRLFTAGVEVAEPRPAVPEDFGTVPPRCIQNGQRFFVPSLGGAAGGVIVTCPNAAEAQALQNDYAVLGSASRTFSNNNVLVQVDGRISDQQARQIEAVIARWQPGSRYHRSSLPPVRPNQRRCRLLRSIL
;
A
#
# COMPACT_ATOMS: atom_id res chain seq x y z
N MET A 1 35.37 -30.81 -0.28
CA MET A 1 34.03 -30.42 -0.75
C MET A 1 34.17 -29.11 -1.50
N THR A 2 34.59 -29.18 -2.75
CA THR A 2 34.47 -28.09 -3.71
C THR A 2 33.38 -28.56 -4.65
N GLU A 3 32.15 -28.46 -4.18
CA GLU A 3 30.97 -28.83 -4.97
C GLU A 3 30.81 -27.82 -6.09
N GLU A 4 30.39 -28.38 -7.22
CA GLU A 4 30.03 -27.80 -8.49
C GLU A 4 28.99 -26.67 -8.32
N HIS A 5 29.45 -25.50 -7.87
CA HIS A 5 28.69 -24.26 -8.07
C HIS A 5 28.55 -24.14 -9.59
N ALA A 6 27.31 -24.15 -10.09
CA ALA A 6 27.03 -23.76 -11.46
C ALA A 6 27.74 -22.41 -11.66
N GLU A 7 28.81 -22.40 -12.45
CA GLU A 7 29.66 -21.23 -12.67
C GLU A 7 28.85 -20.21 -13.47
N LEU A 8 27.92 -19.53 -12.79
CA LEU A 8 27.60 -18.16 -13.15
C LEU A 8 28.94 -17.44 -13.13
N ASN A 9 29.36 -16.97 -14.31
CA ASN A 9 30.61 -16.26 -14.50
C ASN A 9 30.47 -14.87 -13.85
N LEU A 10 30.53 -14.85 -12.52
CA LEU A 10 30.60 -13.64 -11.73
C LEU A 10 31.87 -12.90 -12.14
N ASP A 11 31.76 -11.62 -12.44
CA ASP A 11 32.94 -10.80 -12.59
C ASP A 11 33.73 -10.79 -11.27
N ALA A 12 35.05 -10.57 -11.35
CA ALA A 12 35.94 -10.66 -10.20
C ALA A 12 35.53 -9.73 -9.04
N GLU A 13 34.94 -8.57 -9.35
CA GLU A 13 34.50 -7.61 -8.34
C GLU A 13 33.25 -8.11 -7.60
N THR A 14 32.26 -8.64 -8.33
CA THR A 14 31.06 -9.23 -7.73
C THR A 14 31.39 -10.48 -6.91
N ALA A 15 32.32 -11.33 -7.38
CA ALA A 15 32.81 -12.47 -6.62
C ALA A 15 33.51 -12.05 -5.31
N GLU A 16 34.30 -10.96 -5.34
CA GLU A 16 34.92 -10.39 -4.15
C GLU A 16 33.87 -9.84 -3.17
N LEU A 17 32.85 -9.14 -3.67
CA LEU A 17 31.74 -8.65 -2.85
C LEU A 17 30.96 -9.78 -2.17
N ALA A 18 30.66 -10.86 -2.90
CA ALA A 18 30.00 -12.04 -2.36
C ALA A 18 30.84 -12.68 -1.24
N THR A 19 32.15 -12.83 -1.46
CA THR A 19 33.08 -13.37 -0.47
C THR A 19 33.09 -12.52 0.80
N LYS A 20 33.23 -11.19 0.68
CA LYS A 20 33.18 -10.28 1.83
C LYS A 20 31.84 -10.31 2.56
N GLY A 21 30.74 -10.47 1.83
CA GLY A 21 29.40 -10.60 2.40
C GLY A 21 29.28 -11.83 3.30
N VAL A 22 29.80 -12.98 2.84
CA VAL A 22 29.84 -14.22 3.61
C VAL A 22 30.79 -14.12 4.81
N GLU A 23 31.98 -13.55 4.63
CA GLU A 23 32.91 -13.31 5.76
C GLU A 23 32.28 -12.43 6.85
N ALA A 24 31.57 -11.37 6.45
CA ALA A 24 30.85 -10.51 7.38
C ALA A 24 29.71 -11.26 8.10
N LEU A 25 29.02 -12.15 7.40
CA LEU A 25 27.98 -13.01 7.97
C LEU A 25 28.57 -13.96 9.02
N GLU A 26 29.67 -14.64 8.71
CA GLU A 26 30.38 -15.55 9.62
C GLU A 26 30.94 -14.82 10.85
N ALA A 27 31.37 -13.56 10.68
CA ALA A 27 31.80 -12.69 11.77
C ALA A 27 30.64 -12.13 12.63
N GLY A 28 29.39 -12.42 12.28
CA GLY A 28 28.19 -11.91 12.96
C GLY A 28 27.87 -10.44 12.67
N SER A 29 28.52 -9.83 11.67
CA SER A 29 28.26 -8.45 11.25
C SER A 29 27.07 -8.38 10.28
N ILE A 30 25.87 -8.60 10.81
CA ILE A 30 24.63 -8.77 10.04
C ILE A 30 24.35 -7.57 9.10
N THR A 31 24.52 -6.34 9.58
CA THR A 31 24.28 -5.13 8.78
C THR A 31 25.24 -5.03 7.59
N THR A 32 26.52 -5.34 7.80
CA THR A 32 27.54 -5.33 6.74
C THR A 32 27.28 -6.45 5.73
N ALA A 33 26.96 -7.66 6.21
CA ALA A 33 26.61 -8.78 5.36
C ALA A 33 25.39 -8.47 4.48
N ARG A 34 24.32 -7.90 5.07
CA ARG A 34 23.13 -7.50 4.32
C ARG A 34 23.47 -6.50 3.22
N LEU A 35 24.24 -5.46 3.53
CA LEU A 35 24.62 -4.43 2.57
C LEU A 35 25.41 -5.02 1.39
N LEU A 36 26.44 -5.83 1.67
CA LEU A 36 27.29 -6.44 0.64
C LEU A 36 26.51 -7.45 -0.22
N LEU A 37 25.72 -8.31 0.40
CA LEU A 37 24.94 -9.33 -0.32
C LEU A 37 23.80 -8.72 -1.15
N THR A 38 23.21 -7.61 -0.69
CA THR A 38 22.23 -6.85 -1.47
C THR A 38 22.87 -6.27 -2.73
N GLU A 39 24.07 -5.68 -2.60
CA GLU A 39 24.82 -5.16 -3.74
C GLU A 39 25.14 -6.27 -4.76
N VAL A 40 25.50 -7.46 -4.28
CA VAL A 40 25.71 -8.63 -5.15
C VAL A 40 24.43 -8.99 -5.91
N THR A 41 23.27 -9.05 -5.24
CA THR A 41 21.99 -9.35 -5.91
C THR A 41 21.53 -8.23 -6.86
N ASN A 42 21.95 -6.98 -6.64
CA ASN A 42 21.68 -5.88 -7.56
C ASN A 42 22.49 -6.00 -8.85
N ARG A 43 23.74 -6.46 -8.75
CA ARG A 43 24.64 -6.63 -9.91
C ARG A 43 24.34 -7.90 -10.69
N VAL A 44 24.10 -9.00 -9.99
CA VAL A 44 23.80 -10.31 -10.58
C VAL A 44 22.53 -10.87 -9.91
N PRO A 45 21.34 -10.46 -10.39
CA PRO A 45 20.07 -10.90 -9.82
C PRO A 45 19.86 -12.42 -9.88
N GLU A 46 20.55 -13.11 -10.79
CA GLU A 46 20.50 -14.57 -10.94
C GLU A 46 21.43 -15.31 -9.96
N TYR A 47 22.21 -14.61 -9.13
CA TYR A 47 23.11 -15.26 -8.18
C TYR A 47 22.38 -15.80 -6.96
N GLN A 48 21.92 -17.04 -7.11
CA GLN A 48 20.99 -17.70 -6.20
C GLN A 48 21.51 -17.89 -4.77
N ASP A 49 22.82 -18.12 -4.59
CA ASP A 49 23.43 -18.28 -3.27
C ASP A 49 23.32 -16.99 -2.44
N ALA A 50 23.44 -15.81 -3.07
CA ALA A 50 23.30 -14.52 -2.37
C ALA A 50 21.88 -14.31 -1.82
N TRP A 51 20.85 -14.70 -2.57
CA TRP A 51 19.46 -14.70 -2.08
C TRP A 51 19.27 -15.65 -0.89
N LEU A 52 19.91 -16.81 -0.93
CA LEU A 52 19.84 -17.76 0.17
C LEU A 52 20.53 -17.20 1.42
N TRP A 53 21.70 -16.58 1.30
CA TRP A 53 22.38 -15.93 2.42
C TRP A 53 21.60 -14.72 2.97
N LEU A 54 20.97 -13.92 2.11
CA LEU A 54 20.06 -12.84 2.55
C LEU A 54 18.88 -13.39 3.38
N SER A 55 18.35 -14.57 3.03
CA SER A 55 17.29 -15.23 3.80
C SER A 55 17.73 -15.63 5.22
N ASP A 56 19.01 -15.97 5.42
CA ASP A 56 19.55 -16.35 6.73
C ASP A 56 19.70 -15.14 7.67
N ILE A 57 19.80 -13.93 7.12
CA ILE A 57 19.93 -12.68 7.88
C ILE A 57 18.69 -11.79 7.84
N ALA A 58 17.57 -12.28 7.30
CA ALA A 58 16.30 -11.57 7.32
C ALA A 58 15.81 -11.37 8.76
N GLU A 59 15.32 -10.17 9.07
CA GLU A 59 14.81 -9.82 10.41
C GLU A 59 13.40 -10.33 10.66
N THR A 60 12.63 -10.50 9.59
CA THR A 60 11.25 -10.95 9.64
C THR A 60 11.03 -12.19 8.77
N ASP A 61 10.03 -13.00 9.12
CA ASP A 61 9.65 -14.13 8.28
C ASP A 61 9.16 -13.68 6.90
N THR A 62 8.52 -12.51 6.80
CA THR A 62 8.08 -11.94 5.52
C THR A 62 9.26 -11.67 4.58
N GLU A 63 10.33 -11.01 5.06
CA GLU A 63 11.55 -10.79 4.28
C GLU A 63 12.22 -12.12 3.91
N ARG A 64 12.33 -13.05 4.87
CA ARG A 64 12.91 -14.38 4.64
C ARG A 64 12.19 -15.10 3.52
N ILE A 65 10.85 -15.11 3.54
CA ILE A 65 10.01 -15.71 2.50
C ILE A 65 10.28 -15.06 1.15
N GLY A 66 10.35 -13.73 1.09
CA GLY A 66 10.66 -12.99 -0.14
C GLY A 66 11.98 -13.42 -0.77
N TYR A 67 13.06 -13.48 0.01
CA TYR A 67 14.37 -13.90 -0.49
C TYR A 67 14.39 -15.37 -0.94
N LEU A 68 13.74 -16.27 -0.19
CA LEU A 68 13.64 -17.68 -0.58
C LEU A 68 12.84 -17.86 -1.87
N GLN A 69 11.75 -17.11 -2.06
CA GLN A 69 10.98 -17.13 -3.30
C GLN A 69 11.80 -16.68 -4.50
N GLN A 70 12.63 -15.64 -4.36
CA GLN A 70 13.56 -15.21 -5.41
C GLN A 70 14.56 -16.31 -5.76
N ALA A 71 15.16 -16.96 -4.74
CA ALA A 71 16.07 -18.06 -4.96
C ALA A 71 15.40 -19.22 -5.73
N VAL A 72 14.18 -19.63 -5.38
CA VAL A 72 13.45 -20.69 -6.10
C VAL A 72 13.08 -20.27 -7.53
N ALA A 73 12.74 -19.01 -7.74
CA ALA A 73 12.33 -18.48 -9.04
C ALA A 73 13.45 -18.49 -10.09
N ILE A 74 14.71 -18.30 -9.67
CA ILE A 74 15.88 -18.33 -10.56
C ILE A 74 16.09 -19.74 -11.13
N SER A 75 16.20 -20.74 -10.26
CA SER A 75 16.32 -22.13 -10.68
C SER A 75 15.91 -23.08 -9.55
N PRO A 76 14.75 -23.76 -9.64
CA PRO A 76 14.28 -24.63 -8.56
C PRO A 76 15.09 -25.94 -8.45
N GLU A 77 15.83 -26.29 -9.50
CA GLU A 77 16.54 -27.57 -9.64
C GLU A 77 17.94 -27.54 -9.00
N THR A 78 18.54 -26.35 -8.87
CA THR A 78 19.86 -26.19 -8.27
C THR A 78 19.81 -26.48 -6.78
N ARG A 79 20.98 -26.75 -6.17
CA ARG A 79 21.11 -26.95 -4.73
C ARG A 79 20.49 -25.79 -3.94
N ALA A 80 20.82 -24.54 -4.28
CA ALA A 80 20.28 -23.38 -3.60
C ALA A 80 18.75 -23.30 -3.72
N GLY A 81 18.18 -23.65 -4.88
CA GLY A 81 16.75 -23.69 -5.12
C GLY A 81 16.03 -24.75 -4.30
N GLN A 82 16.61 -25.95 -4.22
CA GLN A 82 16.09 -27.03 -3.39
C GLN A 82 16.11 -26.67 -1.90
N VAL A 83 17.21 -26.09 -1.41
CA VAL A 83 17.31 -25.59 -0.02
C VAL A 83 16.27 -24.50 0.23
N ALA A 84 16.09 -23.58 -0.72
CA ALA A 84 15.11 -22.51 -0.59
C ALA A 84 13.66 -23.04 -0.54
N ARG A 85 13.32 -24.04 -1.39
CA ARG A 85 12.03 -24.73 -1.36
C ARG A 85 11.79 -25.42 -0.01
N GLN A 86 12.76 -26.15 0.50
CA GLN A 86 12.64 -26.84 1.79
C GLN A 86 12.41 -25.85 2.94
N ARG A 87 13.11 -24.71 2.94
CA ARG A 87 12.90 -23.65 3.94
C ARG A 87 11.51 -23.01 3.82
N LEU A 88 10.99 -22.80 2.61
CA LEU A 88 9.62 -22.29 2.41
C LEU A 88 8.55 -23.27 2.90
N GLU A 89 8.77 -24.58 2.75
CA GLU A 89 7.91 -25.63 3.29
C GLU A 89 7.90 -25.60 4.83
N GLN A 90 9.08 -25.46 5.46
CA GLN A 90 9.19 -25.32 6.92
C GLN A 90 8.47 -24.08 7.47
N LEU A 91 8.41 -23.01 6.68
CA LEU A 91 7.66 -21.79 7.00
C LEU A 91 6.15 -21.90 6.70
N GLY A 92 5.69 -23.04 6.19
CA GLY A 92 4.27 -23.27 5.86
C GLY A 92 3.77 -22.48 4.65
N VAL A 93 4.68 -21.92 3.83
CA VAL A 93 4.33 -21.13 2.64
C VAL A 93 4.02 -22.02 1.45
N LEU A 94 4.84 -23.04 1.22
CA LEU A 94 4.55 -24.05 0.23
C LEU A 94 3.62 -25.08 0.87
N GLN A 95 2.31 -24.87 0.72
CA GLN A 95 1.42 -26.02 0.68
C GLN A 95 1.81 -26.79 -0.57
N GLU A 96 2.25 -28.05 -0.42
CA GLU A 96 2.33 -28.93 -1.58
C GLU A 96 1.03 -28.76 -2.37
N PRO A 97 1.10 -28.53 -3.69
CA PRO A 97 -0.09 -28.54 -4.52
C PRO A 97 -0.81 -29.83 -4.16
N TYR A 98 -2.00 -29.71 -3.54
CA TYR A 98 -2.84 -30.85 -3.16
C TYR A 98 -2.71 -31.85 -4.29
N ALA A 99 -2.07 -33.00 -4.01
CA ALA A 99 -1.75 -33.99 -5.02
C ALA A 99 -3.00 -34.13 -5.90
N GLN A 100 -2.93 -33.61 -7.13
CA GLN A 100 -4.10 -33.61 -7.99
C GLN A 100 -4.57 -35.06 -8.02
N PRO A 101 -5.85 -35.34 -7.69
CA PRO A 101 -6.37 -36.68 -7.76
C PRO A 101 -5.91 -37.26 -9.09
N ARG A 102 -5.15 -38.36 -9.05
CA ARG A 102 -4.67 -39.00 -10.28
C ARG A 102 -5.89 -39.17 -11.17
N ASP A 103 -5.82 -38.62 -12.39
CA ASP A 103 -6.91 -38.58 -13.38
C ASP A 103 -7.62 -39.92 -13.61
N ASN A 104 -7.01 -41.02 -13.17
CA ASN A 104 -7.54 -42.38 -13.27
C ASN A 104 -8.65 -42.72 -12.25
N ASP A 105 -8.92 -41.88 -11.25
CA ASP A 105 -10.00 -42.12 -10.26
C ASP A 105 -11.28 -41.32 -10.54
N LEU A 106 -11.33 -40.54 -11.63
CA LEU A 106 -12.56 -39.86 -12.05
C LEU A 106 -13.47 -40.84 -12.84
N PRO A 107 -14.72 -41.09 -12.40
CA PRO A 107 -15.67 -41.82 -13.22
C PRO A 107 -15.87 -41.07 -14.55
N PRO A 108 -16.08 -41.78 -15.68
CA PRO A 108 -16.21 -41.17 -16.99
C PRO A 108 -17.30 -40.09 -16.94
N ILE A 109 -16.89 -38.83 -17.15
CA ILE A 109 -17.80 -37.70 -17.25
C ILE A 109 -18.65 -37.94 -18.49
N ARG A 110 -19.91 -38.30 -18.25
CA ARG A 110 -20.90 -38.58 -19.28
C ARG A 110 -21.51 -37.25 -19.71
N GLY A 111 -21.13 -36.79 -20.89
CA GLY A 111 -21.81 -35.73 -21.64
C GLY A 111 -21.23 -34.34 -21.42
N GLU A 112 -20.25 -33.98 -22.23
CA GLU A 112 -20.02 -32.58 -22.60
C GLU A 112 -21.24 -32.11 -23.40
N GLU A 113 -22.14 -31.36 -22.74
CA GLU A 113 -23.11 -30.53 -23.44
C GLU A 113 -22.35 -29.35 -24.06
N GLU A 114 -22.46 -29.30 -25.39
CA GLU A 114 -21.93 -28.32 -26.32
C GLU A 114 -22.25 -26.89 -25.85
N ASP A 115 -21.22 -26.20 -25.37
CA ASP A 115 -21.24 -24.80 -24.94
C ASP A 115 -21.60 -23.90 -26.14
N THR A 116 -22.88 -23.58 -26.26
CA THR A 116 -23.37 -22.55 -27.19
C THR A 116 -23.03 -21.17 -26.63
N SER A 117 -21.76 -20.78 -26.75
CA SER A 117 -21.34 -19.42 -26.46
C SER A 117 -22.12 -18.45 -27.37
N PRO A 118 -22.79 -17.42 -26.82
CA PRO A 118 -23.62 -16.53 -27.62
C PRO A 118 -22.76 -15.78 -28.64
N THR A 119 -23.12 -15.93 -29.91
CA THR A 119 -22.48 -15.21 -31.02
C THR A 119 -22.49 -13.70 -30.76
N PRO A 120 -21.35 -13.01 -30.92
CA PRO A 120 -21.26 -11.57 -30.66
C PRO A 120 -22.26 -10.78 -31.51
N TRP A 121 -23.07 -9.93 -30.86
CA TRP A 121 -24.20 -9.21 -31.49
C TRP A 121 -23.81 -8.34 -32.69
N TRP A 122 -22.55 -7.91 -32.80
CA TRP A 122 -22.03 -7.11 -33.91
C TRP A 122 -21.90 -7.88 -35.23
N GLN A 123 -22.03 -9.21 -35.23
CA GLN A 123 -22.12 -10.01 -36.48
C GLN A 123 -23.53 -9.98 -37.11
N ARG A 124 -24.54 -9.43 -36.43
CA ARG A 124 -25.92 -9.34 -36.96
C ARG A 124 -26.26 -7.99 -37.59
N VAL A 125 -25.40 -6.98 -37.48
CA VAL A 125 -25.61 -5.67 -38.11
C VAL A 125 -25.00 -5.66 -39.51
N PRO A 126 -25.79 -5.40 -40.57
CA PRO A 126 -25.26 -5.36 -41.91
C PRO A 126 -24.26 -4.18 -42.06
N PRO A 127 -23.16 -4.34 -42.83
CA PRO A 127 -22.05 -3.37 -42.87
C PRO A 127 -22.46 -1.92 -43.19
N TRP A 128 -23.54 -1.72 -43.96
CA TRP A 128 -24.06 -0.40 -44.30
C TRP A 128 -24.61 0.37 -43.09
N MET A 129 -25.05 -0.33 -42.05
CA MET A 129 -25.61 0.28 -40.84
C MET A 129 -24.52 0.92 -39.97
N LEU A 130 -23.30 0.36 -39.97
CA LEU A 130 -22.13 0.97 -39.30
C LEU A 130 -21.69 2.26 -40.00
N ILE A 131 -21.80 2.33 -41.33
CA ILE A 131 -21.48 3.53 -42.11
C ILE A 131 -22.45 4.68 -41.77
N LEU A 132 -23.75 4.38 -41.61
CA LEU A 132 -24.74 5.37 -41.20
C LEU A 132 -24.48 5.91 -39.79
N ILE A 133 -24.15 5.04 -38.83
CA ILE A 133 -23.83 5.46 -37.46
C ILE A 133 -22.62 6.40 -37.47
N GLY A 134 -21.54 6.04 -38.17
CA GLY A 134 -20.34 6.89 -38.29
C GLY A 134 -20.62 8.25 -38.95
N ALA A 135 -21.44 8.28 -40.00
CA ALA A 135 -21.81 9.54 -40.66
C ALA A 135 -22.60 10.46 -39.72
N THR A 136 -23.55 9.91 -38.95
CA THR A 136 -24.38 10.69 -38.02
C THR A 136 -23.58 11.28 -36.86
N THR A 137 -22.67 10.53 -36.24
CA THR A 137 -21.80 11.04 -35.17
C THR A 137 -20.85 12.13 -35.65
N THR A 138 -20.32 12.01 -36.86
CA THR A 138 -19.42 13.02 -37.43
C THR A 138 -20.13 14.36 -37.63
N VAL A 139 -21.35 14.33 -38.19
CA VAL A 139 -22.17 15.54 -38.36
C VAL A 139 -22.53 16.18 -37.02
N LEU A 140 -22.85 15.36 -36.00
CA LEU A 140 -23.19 15.85 -34.67
C LEU A 140 -22.01 16.57 -34.00
N LEU A 141 -20.80 16.01 -34.12
CA LEU A 141 -19.58 16.61 -33.58
C LEU A 141 -19.21 17.94 -34.25
N VAL A 142 -19.39 18.04 -35.58
CA VAL A 142 -19.15 19.30 -36.31
C VAL A 142 -20.16 20.36 -35.87
N LEU A 143 -21.44 20.02 -35.74
CA LEU A 143 -22.46 20.96 -35.25
C LEU A 143 -22.19 21.41 -33.81
N LEU A 144 -21.75 20.51 -32.93
CA LEU A 144 -21.37 20.84 -31.56
C LEU A 144 -20.14 21.78 -31.53
N GLY A 145 -19.15 21.53 -32.39
CA GLY A 145 -17.97 22.40 -32.53
C GLY A 145 -18.33 23.81 -33.00
N VAL A 146 -19.23 23.94 -33.97
CA VAL A 146 -19.73 25.25 -34.45
C VAL A 146 -20.51 25.97 -33.34
N LEU A 147 -21.33 25.27 -32.57
CA LEU A 147 -22.09 25.84 -31.46
C LEU A 147 -21.16 26.33 -30.33
N LEU A 148 -20.13 25.55 -29.98
CA LEU A 148 -19.11 25.93 -29.00
C LEU A 148 -18.30 27.14 -29.48
N PHE A 149 -17.94 27.19 -30.76
CA PHE A 149 -17.22 28.33 -31.32
C PHE A 149 -18.05 29.63 -31.29
N GLN A 150 -19.36 29.56 -31.58
CA GLN A 150 -20.23 30.73 -31.52
C GLN A 150 -20.53 31.20 -30.09
N THR A 151 -20.56 30.30 -29.11
CA THR A 151 -20.82 30.65 -27.70
C THR A 151 -19.58 31.16 -26.97
N LEU A 152 -18.38 30.74 -27.39
CA LEU A 152 -17.12 31.13 -26.73
C LEU A 152 -16.29 32.17 -27.51
N GLY A 153 -16.49 32.34 -28.82
CA GLY A 153 -15.67 33.20 -29.68
C GLY A 153 -16.03 34.70 -29.69
N GLY A 154 -16.98 35.14 -28.87
CA GLY A 154 -17.68 36.42 -29.04
C GLY A 154 -17.32 37.55 -28.07
N THR A 155 -16.08 37.71 -27.61
CA THR A 155 -15.65 38.98 -26.96
C THR A 155 -14.16 39.27 -27.22
N ALA A 156 -13.86 39.80 -28.41
CA ALA A 156 -12.61 40.55 -28.63
C ALA A 156 -12.71 41.90 -27.88
N GLY A 157 -12.49 41.86 -26.56
CA GLY A 157 -12.31 43.04 -25.75
C GLY A 157 -10.94 43.64 -26.00
N ASN A 158 -10.90 44.90 -26.47
CA ASN A 158 -9.73 45.77 -26.46
C ASN A 158 -9.26 45.97 -25.00
N GLY A 159 -8.49 45.03 -24.48
CA GLY A 159 -7.82 45.13 -23.19
C GLY A 159 -6.51 45.89 -23.37
N GLY A 160 -6.48 47.14 -22.90
CA GLY A 160 -5.25 47.92 -22.85
C GLY A 160 -4.14 47.17 -22.13
N THR A 161 -2.96 47.15 -22.75
CA THR A 161 -1.69 46.69 -22.19
C THR A 161 -1.35 47.52 -20.96
N THR A 162 -1.93 47.16 -19.82
CA THR A 162 -1.33 47.46 -18.53
C THR A 162 -0.23 46.42 -18.37
N THR A 163 1.02 46.81 -18.63
CA THR A 163 2.18 46.03 -18.20
C THR A 163 2.01 45.80 -16.70
N PRO A 164 1.68 44.58 -16.25
CA PRO A 164 1.53 44.33 -14.83
C PRO A 164 2.91 44.57 -14.22
N THR A 165 2.99 45.51 -13.29
CA THR A 165 4.15 45.61 -12.41
C THR A 165 4.36 44.21 -11.82
N PRO A 166 5.52 43.56 -12.04
CA PRO A 166 5.73 42.19 -11.58
C PRO A 166 5.50 42.17 -10.06
N SER A 167 4.46 41.44 -9.65
CA SER A 167 4.16 41.27 -8.23
C SER A 167 5.38 40.65 -7.56
N ALA A 168 5.75 41.15 -6.39
CA ALA A 168 6.86 40.65 -5.60
C ALA A 168 6.73 39.13 -5.30
N ASP A 169 5.54 38.56 -5.48
CA ASP A 169 5.27 37.13 -5.30
C ASP A 169 5.85 36.21 -6.38
N ASN A 170 6.28 36.74 -7.53
CA ASN A 170 6.83 35.93 -8.63
C ASN A 170 8.35 35.80 -8.65
N GLN A 171 9.06 36.33 -7.64
CA GLN A 171 10.51 36.16 -7.56
C GLN A 171 10.87 34.83 -6.89
N PRO A 172 11.78 34.02 -7.47
CA PRO A 172 12.30 32.82 -6.83
C PRO A 172 12.90 33.14 -5.45
N LEU A 173 12.66 32.27 -4.47
CA LEU A 173 13.37 32.34 -3.20
C LEU A 173 14.82 31.93 -3.41
N LEU A 174 15.73 32.79 -2.97
CA LEU A 174 17.17 32.51 -2.90
C LEU A 174 17.46 31.67 -1.64
N ILE A 175 16.94 30.44 -1.61
CA ILE A 175 17.15 29.48 -0.52
C ILE A 175 17.64 28.16 -1.10
N SER A 176 18.58 27.49 -0.42
CA SER A 176 19.04 26.16 -0.85
C SER A 176 18.15 25.05 -0.25
N ALA A 177 18.12 23.87 -0.87
CA ALA A 177 17.43 22.71 -0.30
C ALA A 177 17.95 22.35 1.10
N GLY A 178 19.26 22.46 1.34
CA GLY A 178 19.86 22.25 2.66
C GLY A 178 19.42 23.26 3.71
N GLU A 179 19.21 24.52 3.33
CA GLU A 179 18.66 25.52 4.25
C GLU A 179 17.20 25.22 4.59
N VAL A 180 16.38 24.81 3.62
CA VAL A 180 15.00 24.38 3.87
C VAL A 180 14.97 23.20 4.83
N VAL A 181 15.80 22.17 4.62
CA VAL A 181 15.93 21.02 5.54
C VAL A 181 16.32 21.48 6.95
N SER A 182 17.29 22.40 7.06
CA SER A 182 17.71 22.96 8.35
C SER A 182 16.56 23.70 9.05
N ARG A 183 15.70 24.38 8.29
CA ARG A 183 14.51 25.06 8.81
C ARG A 183 13.44 24.09 9.28
N LEU A 184 13.23 22.97 8.57
CA LEU A 184 12.33 21.90 9.04
C LEU A 184 12.82 21.33 10.39
N GLN A 185 14.12 21.06 10.51
CA GLN A 185 14.73 20.59 11.75
C GLN A 185 14.59 21.62 12.89
N ALA A 186 14.85 22.90 12.61
CA ALA A 186 14.70 23.98 13.58
C ALA A 186 13.24 24.18 14.03
N ALA A 187 12.27 23.84 13.17
CA ALA A 187 10.85 23.80 13.52
C ALA A 187 10.47 22.61 14.41
N GLY A 188 11.38 21.67 14.66
CA GLY A 188 11.11 20.44 15.41
C GLY A 188 10.43 19.34 14.61
N LEU A 189 10.46 19.41 13.27
CA LEU A 189 9.99 18.33 12.40
C LEU A 189 10.98 17.17 12.39
N GLU A 190 10.47 15.95 12.24
CA GLU A 190 11.26 14.73 12.14
C GLU A 190 11.98 14.66 10.80
N VAL A 191 13.17 15.26 10.73
CA VAL A 191 14.00 15.32 9.54
C VAL A 191 15.41 14.88 9.92
N THR A 192 15.81 13.70 9.47
CA THR A 192 17.11 13.09 9.81
C THR A 192 17.86 12.66 8.56
N ASN A 193 19.19 12.51 8.71
CA ASN A 193 20.11 12.04 7.67
C ASN A 193 19.91 12.69 6.29
N PRO A 194 19.92 14.03 6.18
CA PRO A 194 19.75 14.67 4.89
C PRO A 194 20.92 14.34 3.97
N ARG A 195 20.61 14.00 2.73
CA ARG A 195 21.59 13.74 1.67
C ARG A 195 21.10 14.34 0.35
N PRO A 196 22.00 14.61 -0.62
CA PRO A 196 21.58 14.94 -1.98
C PRO A 196 20.61 13.86 -2.50
N ALA A 197 19.52 14.29 -3.16
CA ALA A 197 18.61 13.32 -3.76
C ALA A 197 19.23 12.74 -5.04
N VAL A 198 18.95 11.47 -5.29
CA VAL A 198 19.34 10.75 -6.50
C VAL A 198 18.11 10.47 -7.34
N VAL A 199 18.29 9.98 -8.58
CA VAL A 199 17.18 9.74 -9.52
C VAL A 199 16.15 8.79 -8.93
N GLU A 200 16.60 7.77 -8.20
CA GLU A 200 15.78 6.74 -7.57
C GLU A 200 14.84 7.31 -6.49
N ASP A 201 15.21 8.41 -5.85
CA ASP A 201 14.39 9.02 -4.80
C ASP A 201 13.06 9.57 -5.35
N TYR A 202 13.02 9.96 -6.64
CA TYR A 202 11.83 10.51 -7.29
C TYR A 202 10.81 9.41 -7.69
N GLY A 203 11.18 8.14 -7.56
CA GLY A 203 10.33 7.02 -7.95
C GLY A 203 10.00 7.07 -9.44
N THR A 204 8.71 7.18 -9.77
CA THR A 204 8.24 7.28 -11.17
C THR A 204 8.07 8.73 -11.64
N VAL A 205 8.27 9.73 -10.77
CA VAL A 205 8.24 11.15 -11.17
C VAL A 205 9.52 11.46 -11.96
N PRO A 206 9.45 12.10 -13.14
CA PRO A 206 10.64 12.55 -13.85
C PRO A 206 11.48 13.48 -12.96
N PRO A 207 12.78 13.19 -12.75
CA PRO A 207 13.61 14.01 -11.88
C PRO A 207 13.74 15.42 -12.45
N ARG A 208 13.38 16.42 -11.66
CA ARG A 208 13.56 17.85 -11.95
C ARG A 208 14.35 18.48 -10.82
N CYS A 209 15.21 19.44 -11.19
CA CYS A 209 15.96 20.25 -10.22
C CYS A 209 16.83 19.38 -9.28
N ILE A 210 17.39 18.28 -9.81
CA ILE A 210 18.11 17.26 -9.03
C ILE A 210 19.32 17.83 -8.29
N ASP A 211 20.08 18.72 -8.94
CA ASP A 211 21.26 19.37 -8.37
C ASP A 211 20.93 20.29 -7.17
N SER A 212 19.65 20.63 -7.01
CA SER A 212 19.11 21.49 -5.96
C SER A 212 18.07 20.76 -5.11
N SER A 213 18.27 19.47 -4.87
CA SER A 213 17.37 18.63 -4.10
C SER A 213 18.08 17.90 -2.94
N GLN A 214 17.34 17.66 -1.86
CA GLN A 214 17.79 16.87 -0.72
C GLN A 214 16.73 15.87 -0.28
N ARG A 215 17.13 14.62 -0.14
CA ARG A 215 16.37 13.56 0.53
C ARG A 215 16.59 13.67 2.03
N PHE A 216 15.55 13.40 2.81
CA PHE A 216 15.63 13.25 4.26
C PHE A 216 14.73 12.10 4.74
N PHE A 217 14.96 11.63 5.96
CA PHE A 217 14.24 10.52 6.58
C PHE A 217 13.36 10.98 7.73
N ILE A 218 12.21 10.31 7.89
CA ILE A 218 11.23 10.55 8.97
C ILE A 218 11.19 9.28 9.84
N PRO A 219 11.95 9.22 10.96
CA PRO A 219 12.10 8.00 11.74
C PRO A 219 10.79 7.38 12.22
N SER A 220 9.76 8.18 12.55
CA SER A 220 8.46 7.64 12.99
C SER A 220 7.76 6.75 11.96
N LEU A 221 8.16 6.82 10.69
CA LEU A 221 7.56 6.06 9.60
C LEU A 221 8.36 4.79 9.21
N GLY A 222 9.53 4.56 9.83
CA GLY A 222 10.44 3.46 9.51
C GLY A 222 11.26 3.67 8.22
N ASP A 223 12.26 2.85 7.95
CA ASP A 223 13.01 2.93 6.69
C ASP A 223 12.26 2.25 5.53
N PRO A 224 12.28 2.80 4.29
CA PRO A 224 13.00 3.99 3.83
C PRO A 224 12.16 5.29 3.83
N ALA A 225 11.20 5.41 4.75
CA ALA A 225 10.22 6.49 4.76
C ALA A 225 10.87 7.86 4.99
N GLY A 226 10.41 8.85 4.23
CA GLY A 226 11.02 10.16 4.26
C GLY A 226 10.35 11.15 3.35
N GLY A 227 11.12 12.12 2.92
CA GLY A 227 10.70 13.12 1.96
C GLY A 227 11.86 13.69 1.18
N ILE A 228 11.52 14.52 0.19
CA ILE A 228 12.47 15.22 -0.65
C ILE A 228 12.10 16.70 -0.60
N VAL A 229 13.11 17.53 -0.35
CA VAL A 229 13.04 18.96 -0.62
C VAL A 229 13.64 19.21 -2.00
N VAL A 230 12.92 19.91 -2.85
CA VAL A 230 13.38 20.32 -4.18
C VAL A 230 13.28 21.83 -4.29
N VAL A 231 14.36 22.48 -4.73
CA VAL A 231 14.36 23.92 -5.04
C VAL A 231 14.67 24.11 -6.52
N CYS A 232 13.70 24.57 -7.30
CA CYS A 232 13.89 24.81 -8.72
C CYS A 232 14.32 26.24 -9.03
N GLN A 233 14.75 26.46 -10.27
CA GLN A 233 15.12 27.80 -10.75
C GLN A 233 13.88 28.65 -11.04
N SER A 234 12.75 28.01 -11.39
CA SER A 234 11.49 28.68 -11.70
C SER A 234 10.32 28.14 -10.89
N ILE A 235 9.31 28.99 -10.72
CA ILE A 235 8.05 28.62 -10.05
C ILE A 235 7.28 27.63 -10.92
N GLU A 236 7.35 27.81 -12.25
CA GLU A 236 6.71 26.97 -13.24
C GLU A 236 7.24 25.52 -13.21
N GLU A 237 8.56 25.33 -13.07
CA GLU A 237 9.16 23.99 -12.92
C GLU A 237 8.71 23.32 -11.62
N THR A 238 8.65 24.08 -10.53
CA THR A 238 8.20 23.58 -9.23
C THR A 238 6.73 23.17 -9.28
N GLN A 239 5.90 23.95 -9.96
CA GLN A 239 4.48 23.65 -10.17
C GLN A 239 4.29 22.42 -11.06
N ALA A 240 5.07 22.29 -12.14
CA ALA A 240 5.04 21.10 -12.99
C ALA A 240 5.44 19.85 -12.20
N LEU A 241 6.49 19.94 -11.38
CA LEU A 241 6.92 18.85 -10.52
C LEU A 241 5.84 18.45 -9.49
N GLN A 242 5.18 19.42 -8.88
CA GLN A 242 4.07 19.13 -7.97
C GLN A 242 2.94 18.39 -8.68
N ALA A 243 2.56 18.83 -9.88
CA ALA A 243 1.52 18.16 -10.67
C ALA A 243 1.91 16.71 -11.02
N ASP A 244 3.18 16.46 -11.31
CA ASP A 244 3.71 15.11 -11.57
C ASP A 244 3.56 14.20 -10.32
N TYR A 245 3.80 14.72 -9.11
CA TYR A 245 3.58 13.98 -7.85
C TYR A 245 2.10 13.78 -7.54
N ASP A 246 1.29 14.82 -7.66
CA ASP A 246 -0.15 14.76 -7.36
C ASP A 246 -0.87 13.75 -8.28
N ALA A 247 -0.39 13.59 -9.53
CA ALA A 247 -0.88 12.59 -10.47
C ALA A 247 -0.64 11.13 -10.01
N GLN A 248 0.30 10.89 -9.10
CA GLN A 248 0.54 9.56 -8.51
C GLN A 248 -0.42 9.20 -7.38
N GLY A 249 -1.25 10.15 -6.93
CA GLY A 249 -2.24 9.94 -5.90
C GLY A 249 -1.68 9.96 -4.48
N THR A 250 -2.26 9.14 -3.59
CA THR A 250 -2.09 9.25 -2.13
C THR A 250 -0.77 8.71 -1.58
N ALA A 251 0.12 8.19 -2.44
CA ALA A 251 1.42 7.67 -2.02
C ALA A 251 2.35 8.76 -1.46
N SER A 252 2.08 10.02 -1.77
CA SER A 252 2.86 11.16 -1.30
C SER A 252 1.96 12.36 -0.95
N ARG A 253 2.48 13.26 -0.13
CA ARG A 253 1.92 14.60 0.09
C ARG A 253 2.92 15.64 -0.36
N THR A 254 2.44 16.69 -1.01
CA THR A 254 3.26 17.77 -1.55
C THR A 254 2.91 19.10 -0.88
N PHE A 255 3.92 19.89 -0.56
CA PHE A 255 3.79 21.24 -0.02
C PHE A 255 4.67 22.18 -0.84
N ARG A 256 4.09 23.21 -1.44
CA ARG A 256 4.80 24.11 -2.36
C ARG A 256 4.75 25.54 -1.87
N ASN A 257 5.87 26.24 -2.01
CA ASN A 257 5.91 27.69 -1.92
C ASN A 257 6.92 28.28 -2.90
N ARG A 258 6.44 29.10 -3.84
CA ARG A 258 7.24 29.65 -4.95
C ARG A 258 8.03 28.55 -5.67
N ASN A 259 9.37 28.61 -5.60
CA ASN A 259 10.27 27.66 -6.24
C ASN A 259 10.73 26.51 -5.32
N VAL A 260 10.12 26.34 -4.15
CA VAL A 260 10.40 25.26 -3.19
C VAL A 260 9.24 24.28 -3.19
N LEU A 261 9.54 22.99 -3.31
CA LEU A 261 8.61 21.88 -3.13
C LEU A 261 9.15 20.96 -2.05
N ILE A 262 8.27 20.52 -1.14
CA ILE A 262 8.54 19.44 -0.22
C ILE A 262 7.58 18.31 -0.56
N GLN A 263 8.12 17.15 -0.91
CA GLN A 263 7.37 15.90 -1.00
C GLN A 263 7.67 15.07 0.24
N VAL A 264 6.65 14.47 0.84
CA VAL A 264 6.78 13.53 1.96
C VAL A 264 5.96 12.28 1.71
N ASP A 265 6.34 11.19 2.37
CA ASP A 265 5.60 9.93 2.35
C ASP A 265 4.14 10.12 2.77
N GLY A 266 3.20 9.52 2.04
CA GLY A 266 1.75 9.66 2.25
C GLY A 266 1.26 9.14 3.60
N ARG A 267 2.08 8.37 4.33
CA ARG A 267 1.76 7.81 5.65
C ARG A 267 1.83 8.81 6.81
N ILE A 268 2.34 10.03 6.61
CA ILE A 268 2.26 11.05 7.67
C ILE A 268 0.81 11.38 8.04
N THR A 269 0.59 11.71 9.30
CA THR A 269 -0.72 12.18 9.79
C THR A 269 -1.07 13.57 9.23
N ASP A 270 -2.35 13.93 9.20
CA ASP A 270 -2.79 15.27 8.80
C ASP A 270 -2.22 16.38 9.71
N GLN A 271 -2.01 16.07 10.99
CA GLN A 271 -1.35 16.96 11.93
C GLN A 271 0.11 17.22 11.52
N GLN A 272 0.88 16.16 11.23
CA GLN A 272 2.25 16.31 10.71
C GLN A 272 2.24 17.07 9.39
N ALA A 273 1.32 16.76 8.46
CA ALA A 273 1.21 17.44 7.18
C ALA A 273 0.98 18.96 7.35
N SER A 274 0.12 19.33 8.29
CA SER A 274 -0.13 20.74 8.62
C SER A 274 1.12 21.43 9.17
N GLN A 275 1.95 20.72 9.94
CA GLN A 275 3.22 21.26 10.44
C GLN A 275 4.22 21.53 9.30
N TYR A 276 4.35 20.61 8.33
CA TYR A 276 5.17 20.86 7.12
C TYR A 276 4.66 22.06 6.32
N GLN A 277 3.35 22.16 6.11
CA GLN A 277 2.74 23.29 5.40
C GLN A 277 3.06 24.63 6.08
N VAL A 278 2.94 24.72 7.41
CA VAL A 278 3.26 25.94 8.17
C VAL A 278 4.72 26.37 7.98
N VAL A 279 5.66 25.42 8.00
CA VAL A 279 7.09 25.73 7.77
C VAL A 279 7.32 26.21 6.33
N VAL A 280 6.68 25.56 5.35
CA VAL A 280 6.77 25.93 3.93
C VAL A 280 6.20 27.32 3.66
N GLU A 281 5.06 27.67 4.25
CA GLU A 281 4.46 29.00 4.15
C GLU A 281 5.36 30.09 4.77
N ALA A 282 6.00 29.80 5.91
CA ALA A 282 6.92 30.71 6.57
C ALA A 282 8.19 31.02 5.72
N LEU A 283 8.56 30.16 4.76
CA LEU A 283 9.67 30.42 3.85
C LEU A 283 9.42 31.67 2.98
N ALA A 284 8.17 31.92 2.55
CA ALA A 284 7.86 33.05 1.66
C ALA A 284 7.92 34.42 2.35
N SER A 285 7.54 34.47 3.62
CA SER A 285 7.47 35.71 4.38
C SER A 285 8.84 36.14 4.90
N GLY A 286 9.87 35.30 4.78
CA GLY A 286 11.14 35.49 5.45
C GLY A 286 10.99 35.52 6.99
N ALA A 287 9.82 35.14 7.50
CA ALA A 287 9.56 35.15 8.93
C ALA A 287 10.46 34.12 9.62
N ALA A 288 10.75 34.37 10.89
CA ALA A 288 11.33 33.36 11.74
C ALA A 288 10.43 32.11 11.69
N VAL A 289 11.03 30.95 11.42
CA VAL A 289 10.29 29.69 11.39
C VAL A 289 9.70 29.51 12.78
N PRO A 290 8.37 29.36 12.91
CA PRO A 290 7.78 29.16 14.23
C PRO A 290 8.39 27.88 14.80
N THR A 291 8.99 27.99 15.99
CA THR A 291 9.31 26.81 16.77
C THR A 291 7.99 26.14 17.07
N LEU A 292 7.67 25.08 16.33
CA LEU A 292 6.53 24.26 16.66
C LEU A 292 6.83 23.72 18.05
N ALA A 293 5.87 23.82 18.97
CA ALA A 293 6.04 23.27 20.32
C ALA A 293 6.67 21.88 20.15
N PRO A 294 7.82 21.60 20.81
CA PRO A 294 8.58 20.37 20.58
C PRO A 294 7.56 19.27 20.62
N ASN A 295 7.45 18.50 19.53
CA ASN A 295 6.47 17.43 19.43
C ASN A 295 6.55 16.69 20.76
N GLN A 296 5.60 16.94 21.67
CA GLN A 296 5.44 16.08 22.82
C GLN A 296 5.33 14.73 22.14
N PRO A 297 6.22 13.75 22.40
CA PRO A 297 6.23 12.48 21.67
C PRO A 297 4.78 12.06 21.55
N PRO A 298 4.23 12.12 20.31
CA PRO A 298 2.85 12.54 20.02
C PRO A 298 1.96 11.92 21.07
N THR A 299 1.50 12.67 22.10
CA THR A 299 0.96 12.12 23.37
C THR A 299 0.39 10.73 23.19
N ALA A 300 1.25 9.68 23.29
CA ALA A 300 1.15 8.46 22.48
C ALA A 300 -0.22 8.36 21.80
N THR A 301 -0.42 9.06 20.66
CA THR A 301 -1.69 9.01 19.95
C THR A 301 -1.88 7.52 19.74
N PRO A 302 -2.87 6.89 20.41
CA PRO A 302 -2.88 5.45 20.57
C PRO A 302 -2.74 4.88 19.17
N LEU A 303 -1.65 4.12 18.95
CA LEU A 303 -1.23 3.67 17.62
C LEU A 303 -2.48 3.26 16.85
N PRO A 304 -2.65 3.75 15.60
CA PRO A 304 -3.80 3.39 14.79
C PRO A 304 -3.90 1.88 14.82
N ILE A 305 -5.02 1.42 15.35
CA ILE A 305 -5.17 0.01 15.71
C ILE A 305 -5.16 -0.76 14.42
N SER A 306 -4.34 -1.81 14.37
CA SER A 306 -4.22 -2.61 13.17
C SER A 306 -5.46 -3.49 12.99
N ALA A 307 -5.81 -3.81 11.75
CA ALA A 307 -6.92 -4.73 11.50
C ALA A 307 -6.66 -6.13 12.09
N ILE A 308 -5.40 -6.54 12.25
CA ILE A 308 -5.04 -7.80 12.91
C ILE A 308 -5.32 -7.75 14.43
N ASP A 309 -5.19 -6.60 15.09
CA ASP A 309 -5.57 -6.44 16.51
C ASP A 309 -7.09 -6.57 16.71
N VAL A 310 -7.87 -6.03 15.77
CA VAL A 310 -9.33 -6.17 15.78
C VAL A 310 -9.71 -7.64 15.57
N TYR A 311 -9.06 -8.34 14.63
CA TYR A 311 -9.24 -9.78 14.43
C TYR A 311 -8.98 -10.57 15.72
N ASN A 312 -7.83 -10.34 16.36
CA ASN A 312 -7.44 -11.04 17.59
C ASN A 312 -8.46 -10.83 18.72
N ARG A 313 -9.10 -9.66 18.78
CA ARG A 313 -10.14 -9.36 19.76
C ARG A 313 -11.45 -10.08 19.44
N LEU A 314 -11.88 -10.10 18.18
CA LEU A 314 -13.05 -10.89 17.75
C LEU A 314 -12.84 -12.36 18.12
N PHE A 315 -11.68 -12.92 17.76
CA PHE A 315 -11.28 -14.29 18.11
C PHE A 315 -11.30 -14.54 19.62
N THR A 316 -10.67 -13.66 20.40
CA THR A 316 -10.61 -13.77 21.87
C THR A 316 -12.00 -13.68 22.52
N ALA A 317 -12.91 -12.91 21.93
CA ALA A 317 -14.29 -12.78 22.39
C ALA A 317 -15.17 -13.99 22.03
N GLY A 318 -14.62 -15.00 21.34
CA GLY A 318 -15.34 -16.18 20.90
C GLY A 318 -16.23 -15.91 19.68
N VAL A 319 -15.99 -14.82 18.95
CA VAL A 319 -16.56 -14.65 17.61
C VAL A 319 -15.88 -15.67 16.71
N GLU A 320 -16.70 -16.35 15.91
CA GLU A 320 -16.24 -17.35 14.97
C GLU A 320 -15.55 -16.68 13.77
N VAL A 321 -14.25 -16.43 13.93
CA VAL A 321 -13.35 -15.90 12.89
C VAL A 321 -12.15 -16.82 12.74
N ALA A 322 -11.69 -17.04 11.51
CA ALA A 322 -10.57 -17.93 11.20
C ALA A 322 -9.72 -17.36 10.06
N GLU A 323 -8.47 -17.84 9.98
CA GLU A 323 -7.56 -17.63 8.83
C GLU A 323 -7.46 -16.16 8.39
N PRO A 324 -6.93 -15.25 9.25
CA PRO A 324 -6.75 -13.88 8.87
C PRO A 324 -5.71 -13.80 7.75
N ARG A 325 -6.01 -13.03 6.70
CA ARG A 325 -5.06 -12.70 5.65
C ARG A 325 -5.20 -11.24 5.23
N PRO A 326 -4.14 -10.59 4.72
CA PRO A 326 -4.27 -9.27 4.12
C PRO A 326 -5.43 -9.23 3.12
N ALA A 327 -6.25 -8.18 3.21
CA ALA A 327 -7.35 -7.99 2.28
C ALA A 327 -6.80 -7.52 0.92
N VAL A 328 -7.30 -8.12 -0.16
CA VAL A 328 -7.01 -7.73 -1.55
C VAL A 328 -8.20 -6.98 -2.13
N PRO A 329 -8.04 -6.20 -3.22
CA PRO A 329 -9.13 -5.42 -3.81
C PRO A 329 -10.42 -6.21 -4.08
N GLU A 330 -10.30 -7.48 -4.47
CA GLU A 330 -11.43 -8.38 -4.75
C GLU A 330 -12.29 -8.67 -3.51
N ASP A 331 -11.71 -8.53 -2.31
CA ASP A 331 -12.40 -8.77 -1.04
C ASP A 331 -13.44 -7.67 -0.73
N PHE A 332 -13.33 -6.50 -1.37
CA PHE A 332 -14.20 -5.34 -1.15
C PHE A 332 -15.38 -5.29 -2.14
N GLY A 333 -15.42 -6.20 -3.13
CA GLY A 333 -16.44 -6.22 -4.17
C GLY A 333 -16.40 -4.97 -5.04
N THR A 334 -17.55 -4.30 -5.20
CA THR A 334 -17.65 -3.06 -5.97
C THR A 334 -17.44 -1.80 -5.12
N VAL A 335 -17.18 -1.95 -3.82
CA VAL A 335 -16.92 -0.80 -2.94
C VAL A 335 -15.56 -0.20 -3.30
N PRO A 336 -15.48 1.12 -3.54
CA PRO A 336 -14.22 1.75 -3.88
C PRO A 336 -13.20 1.51 -2.76
N PRO A 337 -11.92 1.32 -3.12
CA PRO A 337 -10.85 0.93 -2.22
C PRO A 337 -10.42 2.07 -1.27
N ARG A 338 -11.34 2.56 -0.44
CA ARG A 338 -11.06 3.50 0.64
C ARG A 338 -10.54 2.67 1.80
N CYS A 339 -9.39 3.04 2.36
CA CYS A 339 -8.77 2.37 3.51
C CYS A 339 -8.19 0.95 3.27
N ILE A 340 -7.93 0.52 2.03
CA ILE A 340 -7.44 -0.86 1.74
C ILE A 340 -6.08 -1.18 2.34
N GLN A 341 -5.20 -0.19 2.48
CA GLN A 341 -3.79 -0.43 2.85
C GLN A 341 -3.61 -1.19 4.17
N ASN A 342 -4.66 -1.23 5.02
CA ASN A 342 -4.63 -1.90 6.31
C ASN A 342 -5.81 -2.89 6.51
N GLY A 343 -6.34 -3.47 5.43
CA GLY A 343 -7.44 -4.44 5.50
C GLY A 343 -6.99 -5.85 5.90
N GLN A 344 -7.82 -6.57 6.65
CA GLN A 344 -7.68 -8.00 6.94
C GLN A 344 -8.97 -8.74 6.57
N ARG A 345 -8.88 -9.71 5.67
CA ARG A 345 -9.96 -10.65 5.41
C ARG A 345 -9.89 -11.80 6.42
N PHE A 346 -11.05 -12.27 6.85
CA PHE A 346 -11.19 -13.43 7.73
C PHE A 346 -12.35 -14.31 7.26
N PHE A 347 -12.37 -15.56 7.68
CA PHE A 347 -13.42 -16.53 7.37
C PHE A 347 -14.33 -16.78 8.58
N VAL A 348 -15.57 -17.15 8.31
CA VAL A 348 -16.55 -17.55 9.35
C VAL A 348 -16.94 -19.02 9.08
N PRO A 349 -16.29 -20.00 9.73
CA PRO A 349 -16.47 -21.42 9.43
C PRO A 349 -17.92 -21.92 9.34
N SER A 350 -18.81 -21.48 10.23
CA SER A 350 -20.24 -21.83 10.23
C SER A 350 -21.00 -21.46 8.97
N LEU A 351 -20.51 -20.50 8.18
CA LEU A 351 -21.15 -20.11 6.93
C LEU A 351 -20.72 -20.98 5.73
N GLY A 352 -19.64 -21.76 5.87
CA GLY A 352 -19.08 -22.61 4.82
C GLY A 352 -18.44 -21.85 3.65
N GLY A 353 -17.57 -22.55 2.90
CA GLY A 353 -16.90 -22.00 1.72
C GLY A 353 -16.05 -20.76 2.03
N ALA A 354 -15.99 -19.82 1.08
CA ALA A 354 -15.22 -18.58 1.22
C ALA A 354 -15.96 -17.45 1.99
N ALA A 355 -17.02 -17.81 2.72
CA ALA A 355 -17.84 -16.88 3.47
C ALA A 355 -17.08 -16.32 4.67
N GLY A 356 -17.14 -15.01 4.84
CA GLY A 356 -16.27 -14.32 5.78
C GLY A 356 -16.62 -12.86 5.93
N GLY A 357 -15.61 -12.08 6.25
CA GLY A 357 -15.70 -10.64 6.34
C GLY A 357 -14.37 -9.96 6.13
N VAL A 358 -14.40 -8.64 6.12
CA VAL A 358 -13.23 -7.78 6.03
C VAL A 358 -13.23 -6.82 7.20
N ILE A 359 -12.08 -6.70 7.84
CA ILE A 359 -11.77 -5.68 8.85
C ILE A 359 -10.95 -4.61 8.15
N VAL A 360 -11.34 -3.36 8.29
CA VAL A 360 -10.68 -2.23 7.65
C VAL A 360 -10.43 -1.15 8.68
N THR A 361 -9.22 -0.59 8.68
CA THR A 361 -8.86 0.56 9.52
C THR A 361 -8.62 1.76 8.63
N CYS A 362 -9.46 2.77 8.79
CA CYS A 362 -9.41 4.01 8.04
C CYS A 362 -8.51 5.07 8.71
N PRO A 363 -8.11 6.12 7.98
CA PRO A 363 -7.41 7.28 8.52
C PRO A 363 -8.18 7.97 9.66
N ASN A 364 -9.51 8.02 9.55
CA ASN A 364 -10.38 8.69 10.51
C ASN A 364 -11.79 8.07 10.53
N ALA A 365 -12.60 8.49 11.50
CA ALA A 365 -13.96 7.98 11.69
C ALA A 365 -14.93 8.39 10.56
N ALA A 366 -14.72 9.55 9.94
CA ALA A 366 -15.55 10.00 8.83
C ALA A 366 -15.37 9.09 7.59
N GLU A 367 -14.15 8.65 7.32
CA GLU A 367 -13.87 7.70 6.25
C GLU A 367 -14.43 6.30 6.54
N ALA A 368 -14.33 5.81 7.77
CA ALA A 368 -14.96 4.55 8.17
C ALA A 368 -16.49 4.62 8.00
N GLN A 369 -17.10 5.75 8.35
CA GLN A 369 -18.54 5.98 8.16
C GLN A 369 -18.93 6.09 6.68
N ALA A 370 -18.12 6.78 5.86
CA ALA A 370 -18.34 6.85 4.43
C ALA A 370 -18.30 5.45 3.79
N LEU A 371 -17.29 4.65 4.14
CA LEU A 371 -17.17 3.27 3.68
C LEU A 371 -18.36 2.41 4.14
N GLN A 372 -18.84 2.61 5.38
CA GLN A 372 -20.04 1.94 5.87
C GLN A 372 -21.28 2.30 5.04
N ASN A 373 -21.44 3.57 4.66
CA ASN A 373 -22.54 4.04 3.83
C ASN A 373 -22.46 3.43 2.41
N ASP A 374 -21.26 3.31 1.85
CA ASP A 374 -21.04 2.67 0.55
C ASP A 374 -21.53 1.21 0.57
N TYR A 375 -21.18 0.45 1.62
CA TYR A 375 -21.69 -0.92 1.81
C TYR A 375 -23.21 -0.98 1.98
N ALA A 376 -23.82 0.03 2.63
CA ALA A 376 -25.28 0.08 2.81
C ALA A 376 -26.02 0.26 1.47
N VAL A 377 -25.46 1.03 0.53
CA VAL A 377 -26.03 1.27 -0.80
C VAL A 377 -26.03 0.00 -1.66
N LEU A 378 -25.03 -0.88 -1.50
CA LEU A 378 -24.91 -2.10 -2.31
C LEU A 378 -25.96 -3.18 -2.02
N GLY A 379 -26.76 -3.03 -0.97
CA GLY A 379 -27.93 -3.87 -0.74
C GLY A 379 -27.64 -5.24 -0.08
N SER A 380 -28.24 -5.39 1.10
CA SER A 380 -28.76 -6.60 1.80
C SER A 380 -27.94 -7.88 2.00
N ALA A 381 -26.78 -8.09 1.38
CA ALA A 381 -26.00 -9.32 1.60
C ALA A 381 -24.84 -9.17 2.60
N SER A 382 -24.68 -8.02 3.25
CA SER A 382 -23.63 -7.83 4.27
C SER A 382 -24.11 -7.01 5.46
N ARG A 383 -23.50 -7.25 6.61
CA ARG A 383 -23.68 -6.47 7.84
C ARG A 383 -22.38 -5.72 8.12
N THR A 384 -22.50 -4.46 8.49
CA THR A 384 -21.36 -3.60 8.80
C THR A 384 -21.45 -3.07 10.22
N PHE A 385 -20.30 -3.04 10.90
CA PHE A 385 -20.14 -2.56 12.27
C PHE A 385 -18.96 -1.59 12.28
N SER A 386 -19.16 -0.37 12.77
CA SER A 386 -18.11 0.65 12.83
C SER A 386 -17.94 1.18 14.25
N ASN A 387 -16.70 1.52 14.60
CA ASN A 387 -16.40 2.31 15.79
C ASN A 387 -15.09 3.08 15.57
N ASN A 388 -15.13 4.40 15.75
CA ASN A 388 -14.09 5.34 15.34
C ASN A 388 -13.62 5.05 13.90
N ASN A 389 -12.34 4.76 13.71
CA ASN A 389 -11.74 4.51 12.41
C ASN A 389 -11.73 3.03 12.00
N VAL A 390 -12.41 2.14 12.71
CA VAL A 390 -12.51 0.71 12.38
C VAL A 390 -13.87 0.42 11.77
N LEU A 391 -13.88 -0.34 10.66
CA LEU A 391 -15.06 -0.94 10.06
C LEU A 391 -14.87 -2.46 9.98
N VAL A 392 -15.88 -3.21 10.38
CA VAL A 392 -15.97 -4.66 10.15
C VAL A 392 -17.17 -4.92 9.26
N GLN A 393 -16.93 -5.43 8.06
CA GLN A 393 -17.93 -5.93 7.16
C GLN A 393 -17.96 -7.46 7.24
N VAL A 394 -19.14 -8.06 7.24
CA VAL A 394 -19.33 -9.51 7.33
C VAL A 394 -20.46 -9.92 6.41
N ASP A 395 -20.37 -11.14 5.87
CA ASP A 395 -21.46 -11.75 5.10
C ASP A 395 -22.78 -11.72 5.88
N GLY A 396 -23.86 -11.33 5.20
CA GLY A 396 -25.19 -11.10 5.77
C GLY A 396 -25.87 -12.37 6.27
N ARG A 397 -25.33 -13.55 5.93
CA ARG A 397 -25.79 -14.86 6.39
C ARG A 397 -25.44 -15.17 7.84
N ILE A 398 -24.61 -14.35 8.52
CA ILE A 398 -24.37 -14.54 9.96
C ILE A 398 -25.68 -14.45 10.76
N SER A 399 -25.78 -15.25 11.81
CA SER A 399 -26.92 -15.20 12.73
C SER A 399 -26.97 -13.85 13.46
N ASP A 400 -28.17 -13.42 13.87
CA ASP A 400 -28.31 -12.20 14.68
C ASP A 400 -27.54 -12.26 15.99
N GLN A 401 -27.33 -13.47 16.53
CA GLN A 401 -26.50 -13.67 17.71
C GLN A 401 -25.02 -13.35 17.43
N GLN A 402 -24.47 -13.85 16.32
CA GLN A 402 -23.10 -13.53 15.90
C GLN A 402 -22.97 -12.03 15.59
N ALA A 403 -23.94 -11.43 14.90
CA ALA A 403 -23.97 -10.00 14.62
C ALA A 403 -23.89 -9.17 15.91
N ARG A 404 -24.71 -9.48 16.92
CA ARG A 404 -24.67 -8.81 18.23
C ARG A 404 -23.35 -9.03 18.98
N GLN A 405 -22.72 -10.19 18.84
CA GLN A 405 -21.41 -10.45 19.44
C GLN A 405 -20.33 -9.56 18.81
N ILE A 406 -20.31 -9.47 17.47
CA ILE A 406 -19.39 -8.59 16.74
C ILE A 406 -19.62 -7.14 17.14
N GLU A 407 -20.87 -6.68 17.09
CA GLU A 407 -21.25 -5.32 17.49
C GLU A 407 -20.82 -5.02 18.93
N ALA A 408 -21.03 -5.94 19.88
CA ALA A 408 -20.64 -5.73 21.26
C ALA A 408 -19.11 -5.65 21.45
N VAL A 409 -18.33 -6.41 20.68
CA VAL A 409 -16.86 -6.33 20.70
C VAL A 409 -16.40 -5.00 20.13
N ILE A 410 -16.99 -4.57 19.01
CA ILE A 410 -16.65 -3.32 18.33
C ILE A 410 -17.10 -2.10 19.15
N ALA A 411 -18.30 -2.09 19.73
CA ALA A 411 -18.83 -0.96 20.51
C ALA A 411 -18.08 -0.73 21.84
N ARG A 412 -17.56 -1.78 22.48
CA ARG A 412 -16.77 -1.66 23.72
C ARG A 412 -15.33 -1.22 23.48
N TRP A 413 -14.96 -1.06 22.21
CA TRP A 413 -13.60 -0.77 21.85
C TRP A 413 -13.26 0.70 22.10
N GLN A 414 -12.18 0.92 22.85
CA GLN A 414 -11.57 2.22 23.05
C GLN A 414 -10.09 2.13 22.66
N PRO A 415 -9.57 3.05 21.82
CA PRO A 415 -8.15 3.14 21.54
C PRO A 415 -7.33 3.19 22.84
N GLY A 416 -6.33 2.32 22.96
CA GLY A 416 -5.47 2.22 24.17
C GLY A 416 -6.02 1.37 25.32
N SER A 417 -7.25 0.84 25.25
CA SER A 417 -7.75 -0.08 26.27
C SER A 417 -7.08 -1.46 26.16
N ARG A 418 -6.31 -1.86 27.18
CA ARG A 418 -5.85 -3.26 27.32
C ARG A 418 -7.08 -4.14 27.52
N TYR A 419 -7.25 -5.13 26.65
CA TYR A 419 -8.35 -6.07 26.76
C TYR A 419 -8.12 -6.98 27.98
N HIS A 420 -8.66 -6.61 29.14
CA HIS A 420 -8.66 -7.48 30.30
C HIS A 420 -9.78 -8.52 30.16
N ARG A 421 -9.39 -9.80 30.03
CA ARG A 421 -10.28 -10.97 29.88
C ARG A 421 -11.36 -11.07 30.99
N SER A 422 -11.14 -10.43 32.13
CA SER A 422 -12.01 -10.47 33.32
C SER A 422 -13.32 -9.67 33.21
N SER A 423 -13.52 -8.84 32.17
CA SER A 423 -14.71 -7.98 32.04
C SER A 423 -15.83 -8.57 31.16
N LEU A 424 -15.64 -9.77 30.59
CA LEU A 424 -16.68 -10.42 29.80
C LEU A 424 -17.69 -11.15 30.71
N PRO A 425 -19.01 -11.02 30.45
CA PRO A 425 -19.96 -11.95 31.03
C PRO A 425 -19.58 -13.37 30.58
N PRO A 426 -19.64 -14.38 31.47
CA PRO A 426 -19.23 -15.74 31.12
C PRO A 426 -20.04 -16.23 29.93
N VAL A 427 -19.37 -16.40 28.79
CA VAL A 427 -19.95 -17.10 27.63
C VAL A 427 -20.12 -18.54 28.07
N ARG A 428 -21.35 -18.95 28.38
CA ARG A 428 -21.63 -20.35 28.69
C ARG A 428 -21.29 -21.14 27.42
N PRO A 429 -20.23 -21.98 27.43
CA PRO A 429 -19.93 -22.81 26.27
C PRO A 429 -21.19 -23.61 25.94
N ASN A 430 -21.50 -23.72 24.65
CA ASN A 430 -22.67 -24.42 24.17
C ASN A 430 -22.49 -25.93 24.47
N GLN A 431 -22.76 -26.33 25.72
CA GLN A 431 -22.55 -27.68 26.28
C GLN A 431 -23.35 -28.77 25.56
N ARG A 432 -24.23 -28.40 24.63
CA ARG A 432 -25.02 -29.37 23.84
C ARG A 432 -24.21 -30.14 22.81
N ARG A 433 -23.02 -29.69 22.38
CA ARG A 433 -22.20 -30.42 21.39
C ARG A 433 -21.21 -31.44 21.98
N CYS A 434 -20.83 -31.33 23.25
CA CYS A 434 -19.92 -32.32 23.86
C CYS A 434 -20.61 -33.59 24.42
N ARG A 435 -21.95 -33.67 24.42
CA ARG A 435 -22.66 -34.87 24.91
C ARG A 435 -22.78 -36.01 23.89
N LEU A 436 -22.59 -35.75 22.59
CA LEU A 436 -22.74 -36.78 21.56
C LEU A 436 -21.46 -37.59 21.29
N LEU A 437 -20.29 -37.12 21.74
CA LEU A 437 -19.02 -37.86 21.62
C LEU A 437 -18.70 -38.75 22.82
N ARG A 438 -19.54 -38.75 23.87
CA ARG A 438 -19.38 -39.62 25.05
C ARG A 438 -20.31 -40.84 25.05
N SER A 439 -21.05 -41.06 23.97
CA SER A 439 -21.90 -42.25 23.78
C SER A 439 -21.42 -43.17 22.65
N ILE A 440 -20.21 -42.93 22.11
CA ILE A 440 -19.61 -43.72 21.02
C ILE A 440 -18.18 -44.21 21.39
N LEU A 441 -17.73 -43.94 22.61
CA LEU A 441 -16.59 -44.59 23.26
C LEU A 441 -17.10 -45.19 24.57
#